data_AF-A0AB39W0Q1-F1
#
_entry.id   AF-A0AB39W0Q1-F1
#
_cell.length_a   1.000
_cell.length_b   1.000
_cell.length_c   1.000
_cell.angle_alpha   90.00
_cell.angle_beta   90.00
_cell.angle_gamma   90.00
#
_symmetry.space_group_name_H-M   'P 1'
#
loop_
_entity.id
_entity.type
_entity.pdbx_description
1 polymer ?
#
loop_
_entity_poly.entity_id
_entity_poly.type
_entity_poly.pdbx_seq_one_letter_code
_entity_poly.pdbx_strand_id
1 'polypeptide(L)'
;MKKYISLLILLLCTTIFAQQKRVVTSIDTTKNKIGAEFKLTIKTDVDTLSKVVFPKLKNIGALEVIQSYPIDTVKNNDRYELIKKYGLTQFDSGKYSVPSIKILINNKPYYTDSLKVEVANVAVDTLKQKMYDIKDIVPVENTLGDWWKYLLALAILGGIGALIYWYIKKQQKKKIEEDVYKTPIERATNLLNDLEKKELWQKGEVKEYYSELTDIARNYIEEAIEIPAMESTTSELILGLRAASVKKKMTVSQETIENLERVLKQADLVKFAKSKPVEYEIAEDRNKIQKAILTLDSAIPVVVEMEEDTLLNEVQRQKQIQIQLKKKRNKRIAITIASVLFLLFATTTFLIVTKGFDYVKDNIIGHPTKELLEGEWVKSEYGNPGIIMETPKVLKRIDLTKSLPKNGMALIKEMNSFAYGSLLDNFYLMVSTYKYKQDSTSVDLKKSMEGTIQALESQGAQNMIVKQEDFQTPEGISGLKGYGTFTRINEATKSSEKLYYELLLFGQDGGLQQIMIFHEEGDSYANQISDRVLSSVELKQVSK
;
A
#
# COMPACT_ATOMS: atom_id res chain seq x y z
N MET A 1 -12.73 89.16 69.29
CA MET A 1 -12.32 88.45 68.05
C MET A 1 -12.73 86.98 68.02
N LYS A 2 -12.45 86.16 69.05
CA LYS A 2 -12.82 84.72 69.06
C LYS A 2 -14.33 84.41 68.91
N LYS A 3 -15.23 85.23 69.48
CA LYS A 3 -16.70 85.04 69.33
C LYS A 3 -17.21 85.26 67.90
N TYR A 4 -16.62 86.20 67.15
CA TYR A 4 -17.02 86.49 65.78
C TYR A 4 -16.54 85.43 64.78
N ILE A 5 -15.39 84.81 65.04
CA ILE A 5 -14.86 83.69 64.23
C ILE A 5 -15.71 82.43 64.40
N SER A 6 -16.15 82.11 65.63
CA SER A 6 -17.04 80.98 65.87
C SER A 6 -18.42 81.16 65.23
N LEU A 7 -18.93 82.39 65.19
CA LEU A 7 -20.21 82.71 64.53
C LEU A 7 -20.11 82.59 63.00
N LEU A 8 -18.96 83.00 62.42
CA LEU A 8 -18.70 82.89 60.98
C LEU A 8 -18.55 81.41 60.54
N ILE A 9 -17.88 80.58 61.35
CA ILE A 9 -17.74 79.13 61.10
C ILE A 9 -19.09 78.41 61.22
N LEU A 10 -19.94 78.82 62.17
CA LEU A 10 -21.30 78.28 62.29
C LEU A 10 -22.16 78.66 61.07
N LEU A 11 -22.05 79.91 60.58
CA LEU A 11 -22.76 80.35 59.38
C LEU A 11 -22.27 79.60 58.12
N LEU A 12 -20.95 79.36 57.98
CA LEU A 12 -20.38 78.57 56.88
C LEU A 12 -20.76 77.07 56.94
N CYS A 13 -21.02 76.50 58.11
CA CYS A 13 -21.48 75.11 58.21
C CYS A 13 -22.95 74.95 57.81
N THR A 14 -23.80 75.97 58.01
CA THR A 14 -25.21 75.90 57.63
C THR A 14 -25.45 75.96 56.11
N THR A 15 -24.51 76.48 55.33
CA THR A 15 -24.63 76.52 53.86
C THR A 15 -24.29 75.19 53.19
N ILE A 16 -23.62 74.27 53.90
CA ILE A 16 -23.22 72.94 53.37
C ILE A 16 -24.39 71.94 53.43
N PHE A 17 -25.32 72.09 54.38
CA PHE A 17 -26.49 71.21 54.52
C PHE A 17 -27.70 71.60 53.64
N ALA A 18 -27.61 72.66 52.83
CA ALA A 18 -28.72 73.16 52.02
C ALA A 18 -28.73 72.68 50.55
N GLN A 19 -27.77 71.87 50.11
CA GLN A 19 -27.74 71.34 48.73
C GLN A 19 -28.34 69.93 48.65
N GLN A 20 -29.64 69.80 48.93
CA GLN A 20 -30.37 68.60 48.52
C GLN A 20 -30.56 68.67 47.00
N LYS A 21 -29.89 67.78 46.24
CA LYS A 21 -30.09 67.71 44.78
C LYS A 21 -31.57 67.42 44.49
N ARG A 22 -32.23 68.32 43.78
CA ARG A 22 -33.67 68.22 43.44
C ARG A 22 -33.97 67.09 42.45
N VAL A 23 -32.95 66.62 41.73
CA VAL A 23 -32.99 65.47 40.83
C VAL A 23 -31.88 64.53 41.23
N VAL A 24 -32.22 63.26 41.47
CA VAL A 24 -31.29 62.19 41.82
C VAL A 24 -31.33 61.15 40.70
N THR A 25 -30.14 60.71 40.28
CA THR A 25 -29.97 59.71 39.22
C THR A 25 -29.28 58.48 39.77
N SER A 26 -29.78 57.30 39.44
CA SER A 26 -29.18 56.02 39.79
C SER A 26 -29.31 55.02 38.65
N ILE A 27 -28.45 54.02 38.63
CA ILE A 27 -28.48 52.92 37.67
C ILE A 27 -28.38 51.60 38.43
N ASP A 28 -29.01 50.54 37.90
CA ASP A 28 -29.07 49.23 38.54
C ASP A 28 -27.73 48.49 38.55
N THR A 29 -27.00 48.52 37.43
CA THR A 29 -25.65 47.99 37.31
C THR A 29 -24.75 48.93 36.52
N THR A 30 -23.47 48.95 36.87
CA THR A 30 -22.44 49.70 36.13
C THR A 30 -21.74 48.84 35.07
N LYS A 31 -21.97 47.52 35.06
CA LYS A 31 -21.40 46.59 34.09
C LYS A 31 -22.44 45.55 33.64
N ASN A 32 -22.65 45.43 32.34
CA ASN A 32 -23.58 44.46 31.75
C ASN A 32 -23.07 43.90 30.41
N LYS A 33 -23.64 42.80 29.91
CA LYS A 33 -23.24 42.20 28.63
C LYS A 33 -23.77 43.02 27.43
N ILE A 34 -23.14 42.86 26.26
CA ILE A 34 -23.65 43.37 24.98
C ILE A 34 -25.15 43.01 24.83
N GLY A 35 -25.96 43.99 24.44
CA GLY A 35 -27.41 43.83 24.22
C GLY A 35 -28.26 43.69 25.49
N ALA A 36 -27.65 43.70 26.68
CA ALA A 36 -28.40 43.68 27.94
C ALA A 36 -28.90 45.09 28.33
N GLU A 37 -29.99 45.14 29.10
CA GLU A 37 -30.61 46.38 29.55
C GLU A 37 -29.91 46.93 30.80
N PHE A 38 -29.64 48.24 30.81
CA PHE A 38 -29.33 49.04 31.99
C PHE A 38 -30.56 49.87 32.38
N LYS A 39 -30.97 49.84 33.65
CA LYS A 39 -32.14 50.59 34.13
C LYS A 39 -31.73 51.90 34.78
N LEU A 40 -31.73 52.96 33.99
CA LEU A 40 -31.54 54.32 34.49
C LEU A 40 -32.79 54.79 35.22
N THR A 41 -32.65 55.12 36.50
CA THR A 41 -33.71 55.67 37.34
C THR A 41 -33.42 57.14 37.65
N ILE A 42 -34.40 57.99 37.37
CA ILE A 42 -34.38 59.41 37.69
C ILE A 42 -35.48 59.66 38.71
N LYS A 43 -35.11 60.22 39.86
CA LYS A 43 -36.03 60.60 40.92
C LYS A 43 -36.03 62.11 41.09
N THR A 44 -37.21 62.68 41.32
CA THR A 44 -37.33 64.08 41.75
C THR A 44 -38.38 64.21 42.83
N ASP A 45 -38.06 65.03 43.81
CA ASP A 45 -38.96 65.33 44.90
C ASP A 45 -39.51 66.75 44.70
N VAL A 46 -40.84 66.87 44.53
CA VAL A 46 -41.53 68.10 44.20
C VAL A 46 -42.81 68.29 45.01
N ASP A 47 -43.24 69.53 45.20
CA ASP A 47 -44.52 69.83 45.85
C ASP A 47 -45.69 69.31 45.00
N THR A 48 -46.82 68.99 45.64
CA THR A 48 -47.99 68.39 44.96
C THR A 48 -48.58 69.22 43.81
N LEU A 49 -48.33 70.53 43.77
CA LEU A 49 -48.76 71.46 42.71
C LEU A 49 -47.74 71.60 41.57
N SER A 50 -46.56 70.98 41.69
CA SER A 50 -45.48 71.13 40.71
C SER A 50 -45.71 70.29 39.46
N LYS A 51 -45.48 70.87 38.29
CA LYS A 51 -45.51 70.17 37.00
C LYS A 51 -44.10 69.73 36.60
N VAL A 52 -43.89 68.42 36.51
CA VAL A 52 -42.62 67.81 36.08
C VAL A 52 -42.75 67.19 34.70
N VAL A 53 -41.81 67.50 33.81
CA VAL A 53 -41.74 66.94 32.46
C VAL A 53 -40.40 66.21 32.29
N PHE A 54 -40.48 64.88 32.18
CA PHE A 54 -39.35 64.04 31.80
C PHE A 54 -39.23 63.98 30.27
N PRO A 55 -38.00 64.04 29.71
CA PRO A 55 -37.82 64.06 28.28
C PRO A 55 -38.10 62.69 27.64
N LYS A 56 -38.65 62.68 26.43
CA LYS A 56 -38.82 61.48 25.60
C LYS A 56 -37.64 61.40 24.64
N LEU A 57 -36.57 60.74 25.06
CA LEU A 57 -35.35 60.59 24.27
C LEU A 57 -35.34 59.21 23.60
N LYS A 58 -34.89 59.15 22.34
CA LYS A 58 -34.61 57.89 21.64
C LYS A 58 -33.23 57.34 22.01
N ASN A 59 -32.26 58.23 22.21
CA ASN A 59 -30.89 57.89 22.60
C ASN A 59 -30.45 58.79 23.76
N ILE A 60 -29.64 58.25 24.67
CA ILE A 60 -29.02 58.99 25.78
C ILE A 60 -27.50 58.81 25.67
N GLY A 61 -26.85 59.79 25.04
CA GLY A 61 -25.45 59.66 24.64
C GLY A 61 -25.31 58.60 23.54
N ALA A 62 -24.40 57.65 23.74
CA ALA A 62 -24.18 56.53 22.84
C ALA A 62 -25.13 55.34 23.08
N LEU A 63 -25.93 55.36 24.14
CA LEU A 63 -26.85 54.27 24.51
C LEU A 63 -28.23 54.49 23.91
N GLU A 64 -28.86 53.43 23.42
CA GLU A 64 -30.21 53.44 22.86
C GLU A 64 -31.26 53.23 23.96
N VAL A 65 -32.35 54.01 23.92
CA VAL A 65 -33.50 53.87 24.84
C VAL A 65 -34.47 52.85 24.27
N ILE A 66 -34.37 51.61 24.73
CA ILE A 66 -35.28 50.53 24.31
C ILE A 66 -36.65 50.64 24.97
N GLN A 67 -36.72 51.20 26.19
CA GLN A 67 -37.97 51.31 26.92
C GLN A 67 -38.03 52.58 27.78
N SER A 68 -39.17 53.27 27.72
CA SER A 68 -39.49 54.36 28.62
C SER A 68 -40.65 53.94 29.52
N TYR A 69 -40.34 53.59 30.76
CA TYR A 69 -41.32 53.10 31.72
C TYR A 69 -42.27 54.22 32.19
N PRO A 70 -43.51 53.92 32.60
CA PRO A 70 -44.42 54.94 33.16
C PRO A 70 -43.79 55.64 34.37
N ILE A 71 -44.21 56.88 34.63
CA ILE A 71 -43.78 57.63 35.81
C ILE A 71 -44.49 57.03 37.02
N ASP A 72 -43.73 56.65 38.03
CA ASP A 72 -44.24 56.20 39.32
C ASP A 72 -44.25 57.39 40.31
N THR A 73 -45.23 57.41 41.21
CA THR A 73 -45.47 58.53 42.13
C THR A 73 -45.65 57.99 43.55
N VAL A 74 -44.73 58.35 44.43
CA VAL A 74 -44.84 58.07 45.87
C VAL A 74 -45.21 59.36 46.59
N LYS A 75 -46.37 59.37 47.26
CA LYS A 75 -46.81 60.53 48.05
C LYS A 75 -46.21 60.45 49.46
N ASN A 76 -45.52 61.51 49.86
CA ASN A 76 -44.97 61.67 51.21
C ASN A 76 -45.45 63.02 51.78
N ASN A 77 -46.56 62.99 52.53
CA ASN A 77 -47.27 64.18 53.03
C ASN A 77 -47.60 65.20 51.91
N ASP A 78 -46.96 66.37 51.93
CA ASP A 78 -47.17 67.48 51.00
C ASP A 78 -46.25 67.44 49.76
N ARG A 79 -45.49 66.34 49.59
CA ARG A 79 -44.53 66.16 48.50
C ARG A 79 -44.77 64.88 47.71
N TYR A 80 -44.46 64.93 46.41
CA TYR A 80 -44.44 63.80 45.51
C TYR A 80 -43.00 63.45 45.14
N GLU A 81 -42.61 62.20 45.39
CA GLU A 81 -41.44 61.61 44.76
C GLU A 81 -41.88 61.00 43.43
N LEU A 82 -41.46 61.62 42.34
CA LEU A 82 -41.68 61.13 40.98
C LEU A 82 -40.48 60.34 40.51
N ILE A 83 -40.72 59.09 40.08
CA ILE A 83 -39.68 58.16 39.66
C ILE A 83 -39.91 57.83 38.18
N LYS A 84 -38.93 58.13 37.34
CA LYS A 84 -38.94 57.80 35.92
C LYS A 84 -37.81 56.83 35.62
N LYS A 85 -38.12 55.72 34.95
CA LYS A 85 -37.12 54.73 34.52
C LYS A 85 -36.97 54.71 32.99
N TYR A 86 -35.74 54.52 32.54
CA TYR A 86 -35.38 54.27 31.14
C TYR A 86 -34.55 53.00 31.05
N GLY A 87 -34.95 52.10 30.15
CA GLY A 87 -34.16 50.94 29.74
C GLY A 87 -33.19 51.37 28.64
N LEU A 88 -31.89 51.26 28.91
CA LEU A 88 -30.81 51.63 28.00
C LEU A 88 -30.06 50.37 27.54
N THR A 89 -29.65 50.30 26.27
CA THR A 89 -28.79 49.20 25.79
C THR A 89 -27.72 49.69 24.82
N GLN A 90 -26.78 48.79 24.52
CA GLN A 90 -25.72 48.99 23.54
C GLN A 90 -25.28 47.65 22.94
N PHE A 91 -25.04 47.64 21.63
CA PHE A 91 -24.67 46.44 20.86
C PHE A 91 -23.16 46.28 20.63
N ASP A 92 -22.38 47.29 21.00
CA ASP A 92 -20.93 47.25 20.96
C ASP A 92 -20.33 47.14 22.38
N SER A 93 -19.30 46.32 22.55
CA SER A 93 -18.55 46.27 23.81
C SER A 93 -17.70 47.52 23.99
N GLY A 94 -17.70 48.09 25.19
CA GLY A 94 -16.94 49.30 25.47
C GLY A 94 -17.34 49.97 26.79
N LYS A 95 -16.67 51.10 27.09
CA LYS A 95 -17.01 51.95 28.23
C LYS A 95 -17.74 53.18 27.72
N TYR A 96 -18.95 53.40 28.20
CA TYR A 96 -19.83 54.48 27.77
C TYR A 96 -20.20 55.40 28.94
N SER A 97 -20.51 56.66 28.63
CA SER A 97 -21.00 57.62 29.60
C SER A 97 -22.44 57.99 29.26
N VAL A 98 -23.33 57.85 30.25
CA VAL A 98 -24.69 58.39 30.23
C VAL A 98 -24.59 59.89 30.49
N PRO A 99 -24.83 60.77 29.50
CA PRO A 99 -24.75 62.21 29.69
C PRO A 99 -25.85 62.73 30.62
N SER A 100 -25.65 63.94 31.16
CA SER A 100 -26.66 64.66 31.93
C SER A 100 -27.91 64.97 31.10
N ILE A 101 -29.07 64.57 31.61
CA ILE A 101 -30.38 64.71 30.98
C ILE A 101 -31.10 65.93 31.57
N LYS A 102 -31.73 66.73 30.72
CA LYS A 102 -32.51 67.91 31.13
C LYS A 102 -33.95 67.51 31.50
N ILE A 103 -34.41 67.92 32.68
CA ILE A 103 -35.76 67.74 33.21
C ILE A 103 -36.35 69.11 33.51
N LEU A 104 -37.63 69.32 33.23
CA LEU A 104 -38.31 70.59 33.52
C LEU A 104 -39.20 70.42 34.75
N ILE A 105 -38.97 71.22 35.78
CA ILE A 105 -39.82 71.31 36.98
C ILE A 105 -40.36 72.75 37.03
N ASN A 106 -41.68 72.93 36.92
CA ASN A 106 -42.32 74.25 36.83
C ASN A 106 -41.66 75.15 35.77
N ASN A 107 -41.39 74.56 34.60
CA ASN A 107 -40.71 75.20 33.46
C ASN A 107 -39.26 75.65 33.71
N LYS A 108 -38.65 75.28 34.85
CA LYS A 108 -37.22 75.51 35.14
C LYS A 108 -36.40 74.24 34.84
N PRO A 109 -35.25 74.36 34.17
CA PRO A 109 -34.41 73.22 33.83
C PRO A 109 -33.56 72.74 35.00
N TYR A 110 -33.58 71.43 35.23
CA TYR A 110 -32.70 70.69 36.13
C TYR A 110 -32.00 69.58 35.36
N TYR A 111 -30.77 69.27 35.74
CA TYR A 111 -29.93 68.29 35.04
C TYR A 111 -29.65 67.09 35.93
N THR A 112 -29.65 65.89 35.35
CA THR A 112 -29.20 64.68 36.03
C THR A 112 -27.69 64.61 36.13
N ASP A 113 -27.20 63.75 37.02
CA ASP A 113 -25.78 63.40 37.07
C ASP A 113 -25.39 62.52 35.87
N SER A 114 -24.14 62.66 35.43
CA SER A 114 -23.55 61.79 34.40
C SER A 114 -23.08 60.48 35.05
N LEU A 115 -23.35 59.34 34.43
CA LEU A 115 -22.98 58.00 34.93
C LEU A 115 -22.08 57.29 33.92
N LYS A 116 -21.15 56.44 34.38
CA LYS A 116 -20.31 55.61 33.50
C LYS A 116 -20.76 54.15 33.58
N VAL A 117 -20.87 53.49 32.44
CA VAL A 117 -21.26 52.09 32.30
C VAL A 117 -20.29 51.32 31.40
N GLU A 118 -20.12 50.03 31.64
CA GLU A 118 -19.29 49.12 30.85
C GLU A 118 -20.13 48.02 30.23
N VAL A 119 -20.00 47.87 28.91
CA VAL A 119 -20.63 46.81 28.12
C VAL A 119 -19.58 45.74 27.85
N ALA A 120 -19.70 44.62 28.56
CA ALA A 120 -18.81 43.48 28.47
C ALA A 120 -19.14 42.61 27.27
N ASN A 121 -18.10 42.15 26.56
CA ASN A 121 -18.28 41.16 25.50
C ASN A 121 -18.68 39.80 26.09
N VAL A 122 -19.36 38.97 25.29
CA VAL A 122 -19.64 37.58 25.64
C VAL A 122 -18.37 36.78 25.42
N ALA A 123 -17.86 36.11 26.45
CA ALA A 123 -16.73 35.20 26.30
C ALA A 123 -17.15 34.02 25.41
N VAL A 124 -16.69 34.01 24.16
CA VAL A 124 -16.76 32.85 23.30
C VAL A 124 -15.60 31.92 23.69
N ASP A 125 -15.94 30.73 24.17
CA ASP A 125 -14.98 29.71 24.58
C ASP A 125 -14.37 29.06 23.32
N THR A 126 -13.48 29.78 22.66
CA THR A 126 -12.76 29.30 21.47
C THR A 126 -11.74 28.21 21.80
N LEU A 127 -11.49 27.93 23.08
CA LEU A 127 -10.58 26.88 23.54
C LEU A 127 -11.22 25.49 23.58
N LYS A 128 -12.56 25.38 23.49
CA LYS A 128 -13.25 24.07 23.43
C LYS A 128 -13.49 23.53 22.03
N GLN A 129 -13.26 24.33 20.99
CA GLN A 129 -13.30 23.86 19.62
C GLN A 129 -11.88 23.58 19.15
N LYS A 130 -11.52 22.30 19.01
CA LYS A 130 -10.30 21.90 18.29
C LYS A 130 -10.35 22.54 16.91
N MET A 131 -9.38 23.42 16.61
CA MET A 131 -9.15 23.86 15.25
C MET A 131 -8.64 22.62 14.50
N TYR A 132 -9.47 22.09 13.61
CA TYR A 132 -9.04 21.06 12.69
C TYR A 132 -8.23 21.73 11.57
N ASP A 133 -7.13 21.11 11.17
CA ASP A 133 -6.45 21.51 9.95
C ASP A 133 -7.41 21.47 8.76
N ILE A 134 -7.10 22.27 7.74
CA ILE A 134 -7.83 22.21 6.47
C ILE A 134 -7.74 20.77 5.98
N LYS A 135 -8.89 20.09 5.84
CA LYS A 135 -8.95 18.75 5.28
C LYS A 135 -8.25 18.76 3.93
N ASP A 136 -7.32 17.83 3.73
CA ASP A 136 -6.70 17.63 2.43
C ASP A 136 -7.77 17.42 1.36
N ILE A 137 -7.45 17.84 0.14
CA ILE A 137 -8.29 17.60 -1.02
C ILE A 137 -8.50 16.09 -1.14
N VAL A 138 -9.73 15.64 -0.93
CA VAL A 138 -10.11 14.25 -1.17
C VAL A 138 -9.81 13.95 -2.64
N PRO A 139 -8.87 13.03 -2.94
CA PRO A 139 -8.60 12.68 -4.32
C PRO A 139 -9.87 12.07 -4.89
N VAL A 140 -10.45 12.75 -5.87
CA VAL A 140 -11.52 12.17 -6.68
C VAL A 140 -10.91 11.00 -7.42
N GLU A 141 -11.45 9.80 -7.21
CA GLU A 141 -11.08 8.62 -7.97
C GLU A 141 -11.17 8.97 -9.47
N ASN A 142 -10.05 8.86 -10.19
CA ASN A 142 -9.97 9.22 -11.60
C ASN A 142 -11.08 8.54 -12.39
N THR A 143 -11.98 9.34 -12.98
CA THR A 143 -13.13 8.87 -13.77
C THR A 143 -12.71 8.24 -15.10
N LEU A 144 -11.50 8.56 -15.57
CA LEU A 144 -10.78 7.78 -16.57
C LEU A 144 -10.20 6.55 -15.88
N GLY A 145 -11.05 5.57 -15.58
CA GLY A 145 -10.67 4.35 -14.86
C GLY A 145 -9.50 3.58 -15.50
N ASP A 146 -9.12 2.45 -14.91
CA ASP A 146 -7.96 1.63 -15.30
C ASP A 146 -8.02 0.98 -16.70
N TRP A 147 -8.78 1.52 -17.65
CA TRP A 147 -8.95 1.03 -19.03
C TRP A 147 -7.62 0.80 -19.75
N TRP A 148 -6.62 1.66 -19.49
CA TRP A 148 -5.27 1.53 -20.05
C TRP A 148 -4.56 0.25 -19.59
N LYS A 149 -4.87 -0.27 -18.39
CA LYS A 149 -4.33 -1.54 -17.88
C LYS A 149 -4.85 -2.73 -18.69
N TYR A 150 -6.10 -2.67 -19.17
CA TYR A 150 -6.68 -3.69 -20.05
C TYR A 150 -6.09 -3.63 -21.46
N LEU A 151 -5.84 -2.42 -22.00
CA LEU A 151 -5.12 -2.28 -23.27
C LEU A 151 -3.69 -2.81 -23.18
N LEU A 152 -2.99 -2.55 -22.08
CA LEU A 152 -1.66 -3.08 -21.84
C LEU A 152 -1.67 -4.62 -21.77
N ALA A 153 -2.67 -5.20 -21.08
CA ALA A 153 -2.86 -6.65 -21.03
C ALA A 153 -3.11 -7.26 -22.41
N LEU A 154 -3.94 -6.61 -23.24
CA LEU A 154 -4.21 -7.03 -24.62
C LEU A 154 -2.94 -6.99 -25.49
N ALA A 155 -2.12 -5.93 -25.35
CA ALA A 155 -0.87 -5.78 -26.07
C ALA A 155 0.16 -6.88 -25.69
N ILE A 156 0.27 -7.22 -24.40
CA ILE A 156 1.13 -8.31 -23.92
C ILE A 156 0.65 -9.65 -24.49
N LEU A 157 -0.65 -9.90 -24.49
CA LEU A 157 -1.25 -11.12 -25.03
C LEU A 157 -0.98 -11.27 -26.54
N GLY A 158 -1.11 -10.17 -27.29
CA GLY A 158 -0.74 -10.10 -28.70
C GLY A 158 0.75 -10.37 -28.94
N GLY A 159 1.63 -9.80 -28.11
CA GLY A 159 3.07 -10.02 -28.18
C GLY A 159 3.48 -11.47 -27.93
N ILE A 160 2.86 -12.11 -26.93
CA ILE A 160 3.08 -13.55 -26.64
C ILE A 160 2.59 -14.40 -27.82
N GLY A 161 1.41 -14.12 -28.38
CA GLY A 161 0.89 -14.81 -29.56
C GLY A 161 1.82 -14.71 -30.77
N ALA A 162 2.34 -13.50 -31.05
CA ALA A 162 3.30 -13.27 -32.12
C ALA A 162 4.62 -14.04 -31.92
N LEU A 163 5.14 -14.08 -30.69
CA LEU A 163 6.34 -14.85 -30.34
C LEU A 163 6.13 -16.36 -30.51
N ILE A 164 4.99 -16.90 -30.07
CA ILE A 164 4.65 -18.32 -30.25
C ILE A 164 4.56 -18.65 -31.74
N TYR A 165 3.85 -17.84 -32.52
CA TYR A 165 3.73 -18.02 -33.96
C TYR A 165 5.10 -18.01 -34.66
N TRP A 166 5.96 -17.04 -34.33
CA TRP A 166 7.31 -16.95 -34.88
C TRP A 166 8.17 -18.16 -34.50
N TYR A 167 8.07 -18.64 -33.26
CA TYR A 167 8.81 -19.81 -32.78
C TYR A 167 8.38 -21.10 -33.49
N ILE A 168 7.07 -21.33 -33.65
CA ILE A 168 6.53 -22.49 -34.38
C ILE A 168 7.00 -22.47 -35.84
N LYS A 169 6.91 -21.31 -36.50
CA LYS A 169 7.37 -21.14 -37.89
C LYS A 169 8.86 -21.44 -38.06
N LYS A 170 9.68 -21.10 -37.07
CA LYS A 170 11.13 -21.37 -37.06
C LYS A 170 11.45 -22.86 -36.86
N GLN A 171 10.65 -23.57 -36.06
CA GLN A 171 10.81 -25.01 -35.80
C GLN A 171 10.39 -25.87 -36.99
N GLN A 172 9.31 -25.51 -37.70
CA GLN A 172 8.85 -26.26 -38.88
C GLN A 172 9.90 -26.31 -40.00
N LYS A 173 10.71 -25.26 -40.18
CA LYS A 173 11.79 -25.23 -41.17
C LYS A 173 13.00 -26.11 -40.85
N LYS A 174 13.17 -26.55 -39.58
CA LYS A 174 14.31 -27.36 -39.14
C LYS A 174 14.02 -28.87 -39.15
N LYS A 175 12.82 -29.29 -39.52
CA LYS A 175 12.41 -30.70 -39.59
C LYS A 175 12.67 -31.27 -40.99
N ILE A 176 13.82 -30.93 -41.58
CA ILE A 176 14.35 -31.71 -42.69
C ILE A 176 15.06 -32.87 -42.00
N GLU A 177 14.44 -34.03 -42.12
CA GLU A 177 14.84 -35.27 -41.49
C GLU A 177 16.30 -35.55 -41.83
N GLU A 178 17.11 -35.56 -40.78
CA GLU A 178 18.48 -36.06 -40.82
C GLU A 178 18.37 -37.53 -41.25
N ASP A 179 18.85 -37.82 -42.47
CA ASP A 179 18.82 -39.11 -43.19
C ASP A 179 19.79 -40.10 -42.51
N VAL A 180 19.48 -40.37 -41.25
CA VAL A 180 20.40 -40.93 -40.26
C VAL A 180 20.15 -42.44 -40.23
N TYR A 181 20.90 -43.12 -41.10
CA TYR A 181 21.15 -44.57 -41.15
C TYR A 181 20.11 -45.45 -41.87
N LYS A 182 20.04 -45.35 -43.20
CA LYS A 182 19.52 -46.44 -44.05
C LYS A 182 20.70 -47.24 -44.60
N THR A 183 20.64 -48.57 -44.59
CA THR A 183 21.65 -49.41 -45.29
C THR A 183 21.63 -49.12 -46.80
N PRO A 184 22.70 -49.42 -47.57
CA PRO A 184 22.73 -49.15 -49.01
C PRO A 184 21.53 -49.73 -49.77
N ILE A 185 21.08 -50.94 -49.38
CA ILE A 185 19.90 -51.61 -49.94
C ILE A 185 18.58 -50.94 -49.55
N GLU A 186 18.42 -50.51 -48.29
CA GLU A 186 17.24 -49.77 -47.84
C GLU A 186 17.15 -48.40 -48.51
N ARG A 187 18.29 -47.75 -48.71
CA ARG A 187 18.37 -46.47 -49.41
C ARG A 187 17.94 -46.63 -50.87
N ALA A 188 18.52 -47.60 -51.58
CA ALA A 188 18.17 -47.87 -52.98
C ALA A 188 16.69 -48.25 -53.15
N THR A 189 16.15 -49.09 -52.26
CA THR A 189 14.73 -49.49 -52.31
C THR A 189 13.80 -48.30 -52.05
N ASN A 190 14.13 -47.44 -51.09
CA ASN A 190 13.34 -46.23 -50.83
C ASN A 190 13.39 -45.26 -52.00
N LEU A 191 14.57 -45.03 -52.58
CA LEU A 191 14.72 -44.17 -53.76
C LEU A 191 13.96 -44.72 -54.98
N LEU A 192 13.95 -46.04 -55.21
CA LEU A 192 13.13 -46.65 -56.26
C LEU A 192 11.63 -46.47 -56.02
N ASN A 193 11.18 -46.53 -54.76
CA ASN A 193 9.78 -46.28 -54.42
C ASN A 193 9.40 -44.80 -54.55
N ASP A 194 10.31 -43.89 -54.19
CA ASP A 194 10.09 -42.46 -54.34
C ASP A 194 10.12 -42.03 -55.82
N LEU A 195 10.97 -42.66 -56.64
CA LEU A 195 10.98 -42.48 -58.09
C LEU A 195 9.63 -42.85 -58.72
N GLU A 196 9.00 -43.95 -58.30
CA GLU A 196 7.66 -44.33 -58.74
C GLU A 196 6.61 -43.29 -58.35
N LYS A 197 6.63 -42.79 -57.11
CA LYS A 197 5.68 -41.76 -56.64
C LYS A 197 5.79 -40.44 -57.40
N LYS A 198 6.95 -40.14 -57.99
CA LYS A 198 7.13 -38.91 -58.80
C LYS A 198 6.37 -38.98 -60.12
N GLU A 199 6.01 -40.18 -60.60
CA GLU A 199 5.25 -40.41 -61.84
C GLU A 199 5.87 -39.69 -63.07
N LEU A 200 7.21 -39.61 -63.12
CA LEU A 200 7.94 -38.80 -64.10
C LEU A 200 7.68 -39.22 -65.55
N TRP A 201 7.67 -40.53 -65.81
CA TRP A 201 7.42 -41.04 -67.17
C TRP A 201 5.97 -40.81 -67.62
N GLN A 202 4.99 -40.83 -66.69
CA GLN A 202 3.58 -40.50 -66.99
C GLN A 202 3.40 -39.01 -67.33
N LYS A 203 4.26 -38.15 -66.78
CA LYS A 203 4.31 -36.70 -67.08
C LYS A 203 5.09 -36.39 -68.38
N GLY A 204 5.57 -37.42 -69.10
CA GLY A 204 6.36 -37.27 -70.31
C GLY A 204 7.85 -37.01 -70.07
N GLU A 205 8.31 -37.00 -68.81
CA GLU A 205 9.70 -36.78 -68.40
C GLU A 205 10.50 -38.10 -68.37
N VAL A 206 10.39 -38.89 -69.44
CA VAL A 206 11.01 -40.24 -69.54
C VAL A 206 12.54 -40.17 -69.40
N LYS A 207 13.17 -39.10 -69.90
CA LYS A 207 14.62 -38.90 -69.75
C LYS A 207 15.04 -38.74 -68.28
N GLU A 208 14.28 -37.97 -67.50
CA GLU A 208 14.57 -37.75 -66.08
C GLU A 208 14.37 -39.03 -65.28
N TYR A 209 13.31 -39.78 -65.60
CA TYR A 209 13.05 -41.09 -65.01
C TYR A 209 14.22 -42.06 -65.21
N TYR A 210 14.72 -42.21 -66.44
CA TYR A 210 15.88 -43.07 -66.71
C TYR A 210 17.19 -42.51 -66.15
N SER A 211 17.32 -41.19 -65.96
CA SER A 211 18.45 -40.60 -65.22
C SER A 211 18.45 -41.04 -63.76
N GLU A 212 17.36 -40.78 -63.04
CA GLU A 212 17.24 -41.17 -61.64
C GLU A 212 17.31 -42.71 -61.47
N LEU A 213 16.68 -43.49 -62.35
CA LEU A 213 16.69 -44.96 -62.26
C LEU A 213 18.11 -45.54 -62.35
N THR A 214 18.93 -45.06 -63.30
CA THR A 214 20.31 -45.53 -63.41
C THR A 214 21.18 -45.00 -62.28
N ASP A 215 20.92 -43.79 -61.79
CA ASP A 215 21.70 -43.21 -60.70
C ASP A 215 21.45 -43.98 -59.41
N ILE A 216 20.23 -44.43 -59.15
CA ILE A 216 19.93 -45.32 -58.02
C ILE A 216 20.72 -46.63 -58.12
N ALA A 217 20.74 -47.25 -59.30
CA ALA A 217 21.48 -48.49 -59.52
C ALA A 217 23.00 -48.30 -59.38
N ARG A 218 23.56 -47.22 -59.96
CA ARG A 218 24.99 -46.88 -59.88
C ARG A 218 25.41 -46.53 -58.46
N ASN A 219 24.62 -45.72 -57.75
CA ASN A 219 24.90 -45.37 -56.35
C ASN A 219 24.94 -46.62 -55.47
N TYR A 220 23.97 -47.52 -55.65
CA TYR A 220 23.95 -48.79 -54.91
C TYR A 220 25.19 -49.64 -55.21
N ILE A 221 25.55 -49.81 -56.49
CA ILE A 221 26.73 -50.59 -56.89
C ILE A 221 28.02 -49.96 -56.34
N GLU A 222 28.13 -48.64 -56.35
CA GLU A 222 29.30 -47.93 -55.83
C GLU A 222 29.42 -48.04 -54.31
N GLU A 223 28.31 -47.90 -53.58
CA GLU A 223 28.29 -47.96 -52.12
C GLU A 223 28.44 -49.40 -51.60
N ALA A 224 27.79 -50.38 -52.22
CA ALA A 224 27.77 -51.77 -51.75
C ALA A 224 28.90 -52.65 -52.32
N ILE A 225 29.30 -52.43 -53.58
CA ILE A 225 30.30 -53.25 -54.29
C ILE A 225 31.65 -52.52 -54.36
N GLU A 226 31.70 -51.22 -54.01
CA GLU A 226 32.92 -50.40 -53.96
C GLU A 226 33.66 -50.34 -55.30
N ILE A 227 32.90 -50.20 -56.39
CA ILE A 227 33.43 -49.91 -57.73
C ILE A 227 32.94 -48.53 -58.16
N PRO A 228 33.76 -47.71 -58.84
CA PRO A 228 33.41 -46.32 -59.19
C PRO A 228 32.35 -46.27 -60.29
N ALA A 229 31.09 -46.56 -59.94
CA ALA A 229 30.00 -46.77 -60.89
C ALA A 229 29.46 -45.46 -61.48
N MET A 230 29.54 -44.36 -60.75
CA MET A 230 29.15 -43.04 -61.24
C MET A 230 30.12 -42.48 -62.28
N GLU A 231 31.40 -42.80 -62.14
CA GLU A 231 32.46 -42.31 -63.04
C GLU A 231 32.74 -43.22 -64.24
N SER A 232 32.18 -44.44 -64.24
CA SER A 232 32.40 -45.44 -65.30
C SER A 232 31.36 -45.33 -66.42
N THR A 233 31.75 -45.59 -67.68
CA THR A 233 30.79 -45.83 -68.76
C THR A 233 29.99 -47.13 -68.51
N THR A 234 28.86 -47.31 -69.18
CA THR A 234 28.04 -48.54 -69.02
C THR A 234 28.84 -49.81 -69.29
N SER A 235 29.71 -49.83 -70.31
CA SER A 235 30.57 -50.97 -70.61
C SER A 235 31.64 -51.22 -69.54
N GLU A 236 32.28 -50.17 -69.04
CA GLU A 236 33.29 -50.25 -67.97
C GLU A 236 32.68 -50.72 -66.65
N LEU A 237 31.48 -50.23 -66.31
CA LEU A 237 30.74 -50.66 -65.12
C LEU A 237 30.46 -52.16 -65.14
N ILE A 238 30.00 -52.70 -66.27
CA ILE A 238 29.71 -54.14 -66.39
C ILE A 238 30.99 -54.98 -66.31
N LEU A 239 32.09 -54.52 -66.93
CA LEU A 239 33.39 -55.19 -66.81
C LEU A 239 33.92 -55.15 -65.37
N GLY A 240 33.83 -54.00 -64.70
CA GLY A 240 34.20 -53.81 -63.30
C GLY A 240 33.38 -54.68 -62.36
N LEU A 241 32.07 -54.79 -62.60
CA LEU A 241 31.17 -55.64 -61.82
C LEU A 241 31.51 -57.13 -61.98
N ARG A 242 31.81 -57.60 -63.21
CA ARG A 242 32.26 -58.99 -63.45
C ARG A 242 33.59 -59.28 -62.74
N ALA A 243 34.55 -58.36 -62.83
CA ALA A 243 35.82 -58.49 -62.13
C ALA A 243 35.65 -58.50 -60.60
N ALA A 244 34.80 -57.63 -60.06
CA ALA A 244 34.47 -57.58 -58.65
C ALA A 244 33.77 -58.86 -58.17
N SER A 245 32.84 -59.42 -58.97
CA SER A 245 32.15 -60.67 -58.65
C SER A 245 33.14 -61.83 -58.48
N VAL A 246 34.15 -61.94 -59.36
CA VAL A 246 35.19 -62.97 -59.25
C VAL A 246 36.10 -62.71 -58.05
N LYS A 247 36.57 -61.46 -57.87
CA LYS A 247 37.49 -61.07 -56.80
C LYS A 247 36.88 -61.23 -55.40
N LYS A 248 35.64 -60.76 -55.23
CA LYS A 248 34.89 -60.78 -53.96
C LYS A 248 34.12 -62.10 -53.77
N LYS A 249 34.30 -63.11 -54.63
CA LYS A 249 33.61 -64.43 -54.60
C LYS A 249 32.08 -64.30 -54.50
N MET A 250 31.50 -63.33 -55.19
CA MET A 250 30.05 -63.10 -55.17
C MET A 250 29.34 -64.15 -56.02
N THR A 251 28.19 -64.63 -55.56
CA THR A 251 27.34 -65.58 -56.30
C THR A 251 26.32 -64.85 -57.19
N VAL A 252 26.82 -64.05 -58.13
CA VAL A 252 25.96 -63.29 -59.05
C VAL A 252 25.62 -64.15 -60.28
N SER A 253 24.34 -64.28 -60.61
CA SER A 253 23.91 -64.93 -61.86
C SER A 253 24.35 -64.09 -63.07
N GLN A 254 24.89 -64.74 -64.09
CA GLN A 254 25.23 -64.12 -65.36
C GLN A 254 24.02 -63.38 -65.98
N GLU A 255 22.82 -63.95 -65.81
CA GLU A 255 21.56 -63.36 -66.26
C GLU A 255 21.29 -62.00 -65.60
N THR A 256 21.66 -61.83 -64.32
CA THR A 256 21.47 -60.56 -63.58
C THR A 256 22.34 -59.45 -64.16
N ILE A 257 23.60 -59.76 -64.48
CA ILE A 257 24.54 -58.81 -65.06
C ILE A 257 24.09 -58.41 -66.47
N GLU A 258 23.62 -59.38 -67.27
CA GLU A 258 23.11 -59.12 -68.62
C GLU A 258 21.82 -58.29 -68.64
N ASN A 259 20.91 -58.55 -67.69
CA ASN A 259 19.69 -57.75 -67.55
C ASN A 259 20.03 -56.31 -67.10
N LEU A 260 20.95 -56.12 -66.17
CA LEU A 260 21.45 -54.81 -65.77
C LEU A 260 22.08 -54.06 -66.96
N GLU A 261 22.95 -54.75 -67.72
CA GLU A 261 23.58 -54.19 -68.92
C GLU A 261 22.54 -53.74 -69.96
N ARG A 262 21.50 -54.54 -70.18
CA ARG A 262 20.42 -54.22 -71.12
C ARG A 262 19.68 -52.95 -70.70
N VAL A 263 19.32 -52.82 -69.43
CA VAL A 263 18.61 -51.63 -68.93
C VAL A 263 19.49 -50.38 -68.99
N LEU A 264 20.76 -50.49 -68.62
CA LEU A 264 21.69 -49.35 -68.68
C LEU A 264 21.91 -48.88 -70.13
N LYS A 265 22.04 -49.80 -71.09
CA LYS A 265 22.10 -49.46 -72.52
C LYS A 265 20.82 -48.82 -73.02
N GLN A 266 19.66 -49.31 -72.59
CA GLN A 266 18.37 -48.70 -72.91
C GLN A 266 18.28 -47.27 -72.35
N ALA A 267 18.71 -47.05 -71.11
CA ALA A 267 18.79 -45.73 -70.51
C ALA A 267 19.71 -44.78 -71.29
N ASP A 268 20.87 -45.27 -71.76
CA ASP A 268 21.78 -44.49 -72.61
C ASP A 268 21.10 -44.08 -73.94
N LEU A 269 20.32 -44.99 -74.56
CA LEU A 269 19.54 -44.67 -75.76
C LEU A 269 18.46 -43.61 -75.48
N VAL A 270 17.80 -43.66 -74.32
CA VAL A 270 16.82 -42.64 -73.91
C VAL A 270 17.50 -41.28 -73.68
N LYS A 271 18.63 -41.27 -72.96
CA LYS A 271 19.35 -40.05 -72.57
C LYS A 271 20.00 -39.33 -73.74
N PHE A 272 20.64 -40.09 -74.64
CA PHE A 272 21.50 -39.54 -75.69
C PHE A 272 20.89 -39.67 -77.09
N ALA A 273 20.18 -40.76 -77.39
CA ALA A 273 19.55 -40.98 -78.69
C ALA A 273 18.06 -40.57 -78.75
N LYS A 274 17.52 -40.00 -77.67
CA LYS A 274 16.10 -39.59 -77.53
C LYS A 274 15.11 -40.72 -77.85
N SER A 275 15.49 -41.97 -77.56
CA SER A 275 14.61 -43.12 -77.66
C SER A 275 13.40 -42.96 -76.72
N LYS A 276 12.23 -43.46 -77.14
CA LYS A 276 10.99 -43.44 -76.36
C LYS A 276 10.50 -44.88 -76.18
N PRO A 277 10.89 -45.57 -75.10
CA PRO A 277 10.39 -46.89 -74.76
C PRO A 277 8.89 -46.81 -74.47
N VAL A 278 8.18 -47.91 -74.70
CA VAL A 278 6.75 -47.98 -74.36
C VAL A 278 6.56 -48.28 -72.87
N GLU A 279 5.40 -47.96 -72.31
CA GLU A 279 5.15 -48.00 -70.86
C GLU A 279 5.49 -49.35 -70.21
N TYR A 280 5.19 -50.47 -70.89
CA TYR A 280 5.54 -51.79 -70.37
C TYR A 280 7.05 -52.01 -70.26
N GLU A 281 7.85 -51.46 -71.18
CA GLU A 281 9.31 -51.57 -71.16
C GLU A 281 9.90 -50.76 -70.01
N ILE A 282 9.35 -49.57 -69.73
CA ILE A 282 9.77 -48.72 -68.61
C ILE A 282 9.53 -49.43 -67.27
N ALA A 283 8.35 -50.02 -67.09
CA ALA A 283 8.03 -50.78 -65.89
C ALA A 283 8.89 -52.06 -65.76
N GLU A 284 9.15 -52.75 -66.87
CA GLU A 284 10.00 -53.94 -66.89
C GLU A 284 11.47 -53.61 -66.54
N ASP A 285 11.99 -52.52 -67.08
CA ASP A 285 13.34 -52.03 -66.82
C ASP A 285 13.55 -51.68 -65.34
N ARG A 286 12.57 -51.01 -64.72
CA ARG A 286 12.60 -50.74 -63.27
C ARG A 286 12.59 -52.01 -62.44
N ASN A 287 11.76 -52.99 -62.81
CA ASN A 287 11.73 -54.29 -62.13
C ASN A 287 13.05 -55.07 -62.28
N LYS A 288 13.69 -54.99 -63.46
CA LYS A 288 15.02 -55.56 -63.70
C LYS A 288 16.08 -54.91 -62.81
N ILE A 289 16.06 -53.57 -62.67
CA ILE A 289 16.99 -52.85 -61.77
C ILE A 289 16.74 -53.23 -60.31
N GLN A 290 15.49 -53.25 -59.85
CA GLN A 290 15.16 -53.66 -58.48
C GLN A 290 15.64 -55.09 -58.19
N LYS A 291 15.37 -56.03 -59.10
CA LYS A 291 15.81 -57.43 -58.99
C LYS A 291 17.33 -57.54 -59.01
N ALA A 292 18.01 -56.76 -59.85
CA ALA A 292 19.46 -56.72 -59.91
C ALA A 292 20.07 -56.24 -58.60
N ILE A 293 19.57 -55.14 -58.03
CA ILE A 293 20.01 -54.61 -56.73
C ILE A 293 19.84 -55.67 -55.62
N LEU A 294 18.66 -56.30 -55.52
CA LEU A 294 18.38 -57.33 -54.51
C LEU A 294 19.28 -58.57 -54.65
N THR A 295 19.54 -59.00 -55.89
CA THR A 295 20.38 -60.17 -56.16
C THR A 295 21.84 -59.87 -55.92
N LEU A 296 22.30 -58.67 -56.27
CA LEU A 296 23.66 -58.21 -55.99
C LEU A 296 23.90 -58.12 -54.49
N ASP A 297 22.94 -57.58 -53.73
CA ASP A 297 23.01 -57.48 -52.25
C ASP A 297 23.17 -58.86 -51.61
N SER A 298 22.32 -59.80 -52.03
CA SER A 298 22.30 -61.17 -51.52
C SER A 298 23.56 -61.97 -51.91
N ALA A 299 24.27 -61.55 -52.96
CA ALA A 299 25.44 -62.22 -53.49
C ALA A 299 26.75 -61.77 -52.81
N ILE A 300 26.75 -60.68 -52.03
CA ILE A 300 27.92 -60.23 -51.26
C ILE A 300 28.12 -61.21 -50.10
N PRO A 301 29.28 -61.91 -50.01
CA PRO A 301 29.51 -62.81 -48.88
C PRO A 301 29.59 -62.01 -47.59
N VAL A 302 28.72 -62.34 -46.63
CA VAL A 302 28.77 -61.78 -45.28
C VAL A 302 30.05 -62.26 -44.61
N VAL A 303 31.08 -61.42 -44.58
CA VAL A 303 32.24 -61.65 -43.72
C VAL A 303 31.76 -61.43 -42.30
N VAL A 304 31.75 -62.48 -41.48
CA VAL A 304 31.45 -62.38 -40.05
C VAL A 304 32.62 -61.66 -39.39
N GLU A 305 32.57 -60.33 -39.35
CA GLU A 305 33.39 -59.53 -38.44
C GLU A 305 32.89 -59.77 -37.00
N MET A 306 33.82 -59.90 -36.03
CA MET A 306 33.58 -60.37 -34.66
C MET A 306 32.39 -59.69 -33.96
N GLU A 307 31.59 -60.47 -33.24
CA GLU A 307 30.43 -60.01 -32.43
C GLU A 307 30.73 -58.82 -31.49
N GLU A 308 31.98 -58.60 -31.07
CA GLU A 308 32.33 -57.51 -30.14
C GLU A 308 32.16 -56.11 -30.75
N ASP A 309 32.53 -55.89 -32.01
CA ASP A 309 32.46 -54.56 -32.64
C ASP A 309 31.02 -54.13 -32.97
N THR A 310 30.16 -55.10 -33.31
CA THR A 310 28.72 -54.85 -33.55
C THR A 310 27.98 -54.53 -32.25
N LEU A 311 28.25 -55.28 -31.18
CA LEU A 311 27.67 -55.03 -29.85
C LEU A 311 28.13 -53.68 -29.26
N LEU A 312 29.42 -53.32 -29.42
CA LEU A 312 29.94 -52.01 -28.99
C LEU A 312 29.23 -50.85 -29.71
N ASN A 313 29.02 -50.97 -31.02
CA ASN A 313 28.30 -49.97 -31.81
C ASN A 313 26.82 -49.84 -31.41
N GLU A 314 26.14 -50.96 -31.13
CA GLU A 314 24.76 -50.94 -30.63
C GLU A 314 24.64 -50.32 -29.23
N VAL A 315 25.55 -50.64 -28.31
CA VAL A 315 25.59 -50.06 -26.96
C VAL A 315 25.85 -48.55 -27.03
N GLN A 316 26.77 -48.11 -27.90
CA GLN A 316 27.01 -46.68 -28.15
C GLN A 316 25.76 -46.00 -28.71
N ARG A 317 25.05 -46.64 -29.64
CA ARG A 317 23.79 -46.15 -30.23
C ARG A 317 22.71 -45.98 -29.16
N GLN A 318 22.49 -46.98 -28.32
CA GLN A 318 21.52 -46.90 -27.22
C GLN A 318 21.88 -45.79 -26.22
N LYS A 319 23.17 -45.63 -25.90
CA LYS A 319 23.66 -44.57 -25.01
C LYS A 319 23.42 -43.17 -25.61
N GLN A 320 23.63 -42.98 -26.91
CA GLN A 320 23.36 -41.71 -27.58
C GLN A 320 21.86 -41.38 -27.59
N ILE A 321 20.99 -42.36 -27.88
CA ILE A 321 19.53 -42.19 -27.82
C ILE A 321 19.11 -41.78 -26.40
N GLN A 322 19.62 -42.45 -25.37
CA GLN A 322 19.35 -42.11 -23.97
C GLN A 322 19.80 -40.68 -23.61
N ILE A 323 20.98 -40.26 -24.08
CA ILE A 323 21.48 -38.89 -23.90
C ILE A 323 20.55 -37.88 -24.57
N GLN A 324 20.09 -38.15 -25.80
CA GLN A 324 19.15 -37.28 -26.51
C GLN A 324 17.79 -37.20 -25.82
N LEU A 325 17.25 -38.33 -25.35
CA LEU A 325 15.99 -38.38 -24.60
C LEU A 325 16.11 -37.61 -23.29
N LYS A 326 17.23 -37.75 -22.55
CA LYS A 326 17.51 -36.99 -21.33
C LYS A 326 17.61 -35.49 -21.61
N LYS A 327 18.28 -35.08 -22.69
CA LYS A 327 18.34 -33.66 -23.12
C LYS A 327 16.94 -33.12 -23.46
N LYS A 328 16.12 -33.87 -24.20
CA LYS A 328 14.73 -33.49 -24.53
C LYS A 328 13.87 -33.37 -23.26
N ARG A 329 13.99 -34.30 -22.32
CA ARG A 329 13.28 -34.27 -21.03
C ARG A 329 13.68 -33.05 -20.19
N ASN A 330 14.98 -32.83 -20.01
CA ASN A 330 15.49 -31.69 -19.23
C ASN A 330 15.08 -30.35 -19.86
N LYS A 331 15.07 -30.25 -21.20
CA LYS A 331 14.58 -29.06 -21.90
C LYS A 331 13.08 -28.82 -21.64
N ARG A 332 12.24 -29.86 -21.66
CA ARG A 332 10.80 -29.74 -21.34
C ARG A 332 10.60 -29.30 -19.89
N ILE A 333 11.33 -29.90 -18.94
CA ILE A 333 11.27 -29.52 -17.53
C ILE A 333 11.70 -28.06 -17.35
N ALA A 334 12.82 -27.65 -17.95
CA ALA A 334 13.30 -26.27 -17.88
C ALA A 334 12.29 -25.27 -18.46
N ILE A 335 11.67 -25.57 -19.61
CA ILE A 335 10.60 -24.74 -20.18
C ILE A 335 9.40 -24.67 -19.25
N THR A 336 9.01 -25.78 -18.64
CA THR A 336 7.88 -25.82 -17.71
C THR A 336 8.16 -24.97 -16.48
N ILE A 337 9.32 -25.13 -15.85
CA ILE A 337 9.75 -24.31 -14.70
C ILE A 337 9.80 -22.83 -15.08
N ALA A 338 10.41 -22.50 -16.23
CA ALA A 338 10.47 -21.12 -16.71
C ALA A 338 9.08 -20.52 -16.95
N SER A 339 8.13 -21.32 -17.48
CA SER A 339 6.75 -20.87 -17.72
C SER A 339 6.00 -20.62 -16.41
N VAL A 340 6.18 -21.48 -15.40
CA VAL A 340 5.58 -21.30 -14.08
C VAL A 340 6.16 -20.07 -13.38
N LEU A 341 7.48 -19.90 -13.39
CA LEU A 341 8.13 -18.73 -12.81
C LEU A 341 7.70 -17.43 -13.52
N PHE A 342 7.58 -17.47 -14.84
CA PHE A 342 7.08 -16.34 -15.62
C PHE A 342 5.63 -15.99 -15.26
N LEU A 343 4.74 -16.99 -15.14
CA LEU A 343 3.35 -16.76 -14.71
C LEU A 343 3.30 -16.17 -13.31
N LEU A 344 4.05 -16.73 -12.36
CA LEU A 344 4.09 -16.23 -10.99
C LEU A 344 4.58 -14.78 -10.95
N PHE A 345 5.66 -14.46 -11.67
CA PHE A 345 6.18 -13.09 -11.80
C PHE A 345 5.19 -12.13 -12.48
N ALA A 346 4.52 -12.57 -13.55
CA ALA A 346 3.53 -11.75 -14.25
C ALA A 346 2.32 -11.45 -13.35
N THR A 347 1.83 -12.45 -12.60
CA THR A 347 0.72 -12.27 -11.67
C THR A 347 1.07 -11.36 -10.50
N THR A 348 2.25 -11.52 -9.88
CA THR A 348 2.69 -10.62 -8.80
C THR A 348 2.89 -9.20 -9.31
N THR A 349 3.51 -9.01 -10.48
CA THR A 349 3.68 -7.69 -11.11
C THR A 349 2.33 -7.05 -11.40
N PHE A 350 1.36 -7.81 -11.93
CA PHE A 350 0.01 -7.31 -12.16
C PHE A 350 -0.68 -6.86 -10.87
N LEU A 351 -0.57 -7.62 -9.78
CA LEU A 351 -1.12 -7.24 -8.48
C LEU A 351 -0.44 -5.98 -7.92
N ILE A 352 0.88 -5.86 -8.04
CA ILE A 352 1.61 -4.65 -7.61
C ILE A 352 1.14 -3.41 -8.39
N VAL A 353 0.98 -3.51 -9.71
CA VAL A 353 0.56 -2.37 -10.57
C VAL A 353 -0.92 -2.01 -10.38
N THR A 354 -1.77 -2.98 -10.06
CA THR A 354 -3.22 -2.75 -9.91
C THR A 354 -3.63 -2.36 -8.49
N LYS A 355 -3.03 -2.98 -7.47
CA LYS A 355 -3.42 -2.85 -6.06
C LYS A 355 -2.36 -2.19 -5.19
N GLY A 356 -1.15 -1.95 -5.70
CA GLY A 356 -0.03 -1.40 -4.96
C GLY A 356 0.85 -2.47 -4.30
N PHE A 357 2.07 -2.08 -3.94
CA PHE A 357 3.04 -2.97 -3.30
C PHE A 357 2.56 -3.41 -1.91
N ASP A 358 2.00 -2.48 -1.13
CA ASP A 358 1.54 -2.75 0.24
C ASP A 358 0.44 -3.81 0.26
N TYR A 359 -0.50 -3.77 -0.68
CA TYR A 359 -1.53 -4.81 -0.82
C TYR A 359 -0.92 -6.21 -1.03
N VAL A 360 0.09 -6.33 -1.88
CA VAL A 360 0.74 -7.62 -2.17
C VAL A 360 1.50 -8.12 -0.95
N LYS A 361 2.24 -7.22 -0.27
CA LYS A 361 2.92 -7.51 0.99
C LYS A 361 1.93 -8.01 2.05
N ASP A 362 0.84 -7.27 2.26
CA ASP A 362 -0.14 -7.53 3.32
C ASP A 362 -0.91 -8.85 3.14
N ASN A 363 -1.15 -9.28 1.90
CA ASN A 363 -1.96 -10.47 1.62
C ASN A 363 -1.12 -11.73 1.29
N ILE A 364 0.10 -11.59 0.78
CA ILE A 364 0.94 -12.74 0.41
C ILE A 364 2.01 -13.03 1.46
N ILE A 365 2.70 -11.99 1.94
CA ILE A 365 3.77 -12.12 2.94
C ILE A 365 3.20 -12.01 4.36
N GLY A 366 2.13 -11.23 4.52
CA GLY A 366 1.49 -10.92 5.80
C GLY A 366 2.05 -9.63 6.40
N HIS A 367 1.20 -8.96 7.18
CA HIS A 367 1.57 -7.77 7.95
C HIS A 367 1.27 -8.02 9.44
N PRO A 368 2.28 -8.07 10.33
CA PRO A 368 2.08 -8.48 11.72
C PRO A 368 1.01 -7.67 12.48
N THR A 369 0.96 -6.36 12.23
CA THR A 369 -0.02 -5.45 12.87
C THR A 369 -1.40 -5.52 12.24
N LYS A 370 -1.52 -5.93 10.97
CA LYS A 370 -2.83 -6.20 10.36
C LYS A 370 -3.51 -7.40 11.01
N GLU A 371 -2.75 -8.47 11.24
CA GLU A 371 -3.26 -9.66 11.95
C GLU A 371 -3.70 -9.32 13.39
N LEU A 372 -2.95 -8.45 14.08
CA LEU A 372 -3.33 -7.97 15.41
C LEU A 372 -4.60 -7.12 15.41
N LEU A 373 -4.79 -6.29 14.38
CA LEU A 373 -5.97 -5.42 14.26
C LEU A 373 -7.23 -6.24 13.97
N GLU A 374 -7.16 -7.18 13.02
CA GLU A 374 -8.27 -8.01 12.56
C GLU A 374 -8.63 -9.16 13.53
N GLY A 375 -7.73 -9.51 14.46
CA GLY A 375 -7.93 -10.57 15.45
C GLY A 375 -8.98 -10.26 16.52
N GLU A 376 -9.18 -11.20 17.44
CA GLU A 376 -10.07 -11.01 18.60
C GLU A 376 -9.44 -10.09 19.65
N TRP A 377 -10.20 -9.08 20.07
CA TRP A 377 -9.80 -8.11 21.09
C TRP A 377 -10.31 -8.53 22.47
N VAL A 378 -9.50 -8.29 23.49
CA VAL A 378 -9.81 -8.66 24.88
C VAL A 378 -9.82 -7.43 25.76
N LYS A 379 -10.91 -7.22 26.51
CA LYS A 379 -11.03 -6.20 27.56
C LYS A 379 -10.52 -6.77 28.89
N SER A 380 -9.49 -6.13 29.45
CA SER A 380 -8.80 -6.61 30.66
C SER A 380 -8.51 -5.46 31.63
N GLU A 381 -8.41 -5.76 32.93
CA GLU A 381 -7.97 -4.84 33.99
C GLU A 381 -6.50 -5.11 34.34
N TYR A 382 -5.66 -4.07 34.34
CA TYR A 382 -4.23 -4.15 34.62
C TYR A 382 -3.80 -3.24 35.77
N GLY A 383 -2.99 -3.78 36.68
CA GLY A 383 -2.32 -3.01 37.74
C GLY A 383 -3.20 -2.62 38.92
N ASN A 384 -2.68 -1.70 39.75
CA ASN A 384 -3.34 -1.21 40.96
C ASN A 384 -2.86 0.23 41.26
N PRO A 385 -3.71 1.28 41.13
CA PRO A 385 -5.13 1.24 40.73
C PRO A 385 -5.33 0.71 39.30
N GLY A 386 -6.42 -0.03 39.09
CA GLY A 386 -6.66 -0.78 37.85
C GLY A 386 -6.93 0.12 36.64
N ILE A 387 -6.29 -0.20 35.52
CA ILE A 387 -6.53 0.38 34.19
C ILE A 387 -7.28 -0.66 33.37
N ILE A 388 -8.49 -0.34 32.92
CA ILE A 388 -9.29 -1.20 32.06
C ILE A 388 -9.10 -0.73 30.62
N MET A 389 -8.81 -1.66 29.71
CA MET A 389 -8.62 -1.33 28.29
C MET A 389 -8.82 -2.55 27.40
N GLU A 390 -9.17 -2.31 26.14
CA GLU A 390 -9.18 -3.32 25.09
C GLU A 390 -7.79 -3.43 24.47
N THR A 391 -7.34 -4.67 24.27
CA THR A 391 -6.03 -4.97 23.68
C THR A 391 -6.14 -6.10 22.66
N PRO A 392 -5.31 -6.12 21.59
CA PRO A 392 -5.34 -7.18 20.60
C PRO A 392 -4.86 -8.53 21.16
N LYS A 393 -4.08 -8.51 22.25
CA LYS A 393 -3.64 -9.68 23.01
C LYS A 393 -3.53 -9.31 24.48
N VAL A 394 -3.76 -10.28 25.36
CA VAL A 394 -3.61 -10.13 26.81
C VAL A 394 -2.15 -9.76 27.14
N LEU A 395 -1.97 -8.67 27.89
CA LEU A 395 -0.64 -8.21 28.31
C LEU A 395 -0.07 -9.14 29.38
N LYS A 396 1.21 -9.49 29.23
CA LYS A 396 1.92 -10.36 30.18
C LYS A 396 2.66 -9.51 31.19
N ARG A 397 2.66 -9.92 32.46
CA ARG A 397 3.42 -9.23 33.51
C ARG A 397 4.92 -9.25 33.17
N ILE A 398 5.56 -8.09 33.29
CA ILE A 398 7.00 -7.91 33.07
C ILE A 398 7.65 -7.26 34.31
N ASP A 399 8.94 -7.54 34.49
CA ASP A 399 9.73 -6.99 35.60
C ASP A 399 10.66 -5.89 35.07
N LEU A 400 10.33 -4.62 35.38
CA LEU A 400 11.10 -3.45 34.97
C LEU A 400 12.16 -3.02 36.00
N THR A 401 12.32 -3.74 37.12
CA THR A 401 13.24 -3.34 38.20
C THR A 401 14.70 -3.26 37.77
N LYS A 402 15.08 -3.99 36.71
CA LYS A 402 16.43 -3.99 36.14
C LYS A 402 16.65 -2.88 35.10
N SER A 403 15.58 -2.31 34.56
CA SER A 403 15.62 -1.38 33.42
C SER A 403 15.35 0.07 33.81
N LEU A 404 14.89 0.32 35.04
CA LEU A 404 14.64 1.65 35.59
C LEU A 404 15.89 2.23 36.27
N PRO A 405 16.16 3.54 36.15
CA PRO A 405 17.23 4.20 36.90
C PRO A 405 17.05 4.04 38.41
N LYS A 406 18.13 3.70 39.13
CA LYS A 406 18.11 3.44 40.59
C LYS A 406 17.51 4.59 41.42
N ASN A 407 17.63 5.83 40.94
CA ASN A 407 17.13 7.03 41.60
C ASN A 407 15.58 7.09 41.61
N GLY A 408 14.91 6.59 40.56
CA GLY A 408 13.44 6.57 40.47
C GLY A 408 12.81 5.44 41.29
N MET A 409 13.49 4.28 41.36
CA MET A 409 13.05 3.11 42.14
C MET A 409 12.96 3.38 43.64
N ALA A 410 13.80 4.28 44.18
CA ALA A 410 13.80 4.59 45.61
C ALA A 410 12.47 5.19 46.11
N LEU A 411 11.73 5.87 45.22
CA LEU A 411 10.48 6.58 45.52
C LEU A 411 9.23 5.71 45.33
N ILE A 412 9.35 4.56 44.64
CA ILE A 412 8.23 3.68 44.30
C ILE A 412 8.02 2.66 45.44
N LYS A 413 6.78 2.58 45.94
CA LYS A 413 6.31 1.61 46.93
C LYS A 413 5.84 0.32 46.26
N GLU A 414 5.09 0.44 45.18
CA GLU A 414 4.52 -0.67 44.43
C GLU A 414 4.60 -0.37 42.93
N MET A 415 4.99 -1.36 42.12
CA MET A 415 5.03 -1.26 40.65
C MET A 415 4.44 -2.54 40.05
N ASN A 416 3.48 -2.37 39.16
CA ASN A 416 2.93 -3.45 38.35
C ASN A 416 3.04 -3.06 36.88
N SER A 417 3.73 -3.87 36.08
CA SER A 417 3.95 -3.62 34.65
C SER A 417 3.56 -4.82 33.82
N PHE A 418 2.89 -4.57 32.70
CA PHE A 418 2.39 -5.56 31.77
C PHE A 418 2.70 -5.11 30.35
N ALA A 419 3.11 -6.03 29.48
CA ALA A 419 3.38 -5.68 28.10
C ALA A 419 2.98 -6.77 27.10
N TYR A 420 2.75 -6.33 25.87
CA TYR A 420 2.71 -7.15 24.68
C TYR A 420 3.90 -6.77 23.79
N GLY A 421 4.60 -7.80 23.31
CA GLY A 421 5.83 -7.65 22.55
C GLY A 421 7.04 -7.31 23.43
N SER A 422 8.14 -6.98 22.77
CA SER A 422 9.39 -6.53 23.34
C SER A 422 9.78 -5.16 22.82
N LEU A 423 10.75 -4.52 23.47
CA LEU A 423 11.27 -3.24 23.00
C LEU A 423 11.97 -3.31 21.63
N LEU A 424 12.20 -4.51 21.08
CA LEU A 424 12.78 -4.77 19.77
C LEU A 424 11.73 -5.11 18.71
N ASP A 425 10.48 -5.34 19.11
CA ASP A 425 9.42 -5.73 18.19
C ASP A 425 8.90 -4.51 17.40
N ASN A 426 8.18 -4.77 16.30
CA ASN A 426 7.60 -3.72 15.44
C ASN A 426 6.35 -3.08 16.05
N PHE A 427 5.76 -3.70 17.07
CA PHE A 427 4.65 -3.17 17.86
C PHE A 427 4.85 -3.54 19.32
N TYR A 428 4.88 -2.54 20.19
CA TYR A 428 5.03 -2.69 21.62
C TYR A 428 3.92 -1.92 22.33
N LEU A 429 3.26 -2.57 23.28
CA LEU A 429 2.26 -1.95 24.16
C LEU A 429 2.61 -2.33 25.59
N MET A 430 2.75 -1.33 26.45
CA MET A 430 3.06 -1.50 27.87
C MET A 430 2.14 -0.66 28.73
N VAL A 431 1.70 -1.27 29.84
CA VAL A 431 0.88 -0.65 30.86
C VAL A 431 1.59 -0.81 32.20
N SER A 432 1.82 0.31 32.89
CA SER A 432 2.50 0.34 34.18
C SER A 432 1.71 1.15 35.19
N THR A 433 1.58 0.66 36.41
CA THR A 433 0.99 1.38 37.55
C THR A 433 2.02 1.47 38.66
N TYR A 434 2.25 2.68 39.16
CA TYR A 434 3.19 3.00 40.22
C TYR A 434 2.43 3.60 41.41
N LYS A 435 2.73 3.13 42.62
CA LYS A 435 2.37 3.83 43.86
C LYS A 435 3.64 4.38 44.49
N TYR A 436 3.66 5.64 44.87
CA TYR A 436 4.82 6.25 45.51
C TYR A 436 4.81 6.02 47.03
N LYS A 437 5.98 6.13 47.66
CA LYS A 437 6.15 5.97 49.12
C LYS A 437 5.62 7.17 49.92
N GLN A 438 5.55 8.34 49.29
CA GLN A 438 5.03 9.57 49.88
C GLN A 438 3.63 9.81 49.33
N ASP A 439 2.65 10.01 50.22
CA ASP A 439 1.29 10.40 49.87
C ASP A 439 1.27 11.87 49.43
N SER A 440 1.87 12.16 48.27
CA SER A 440 1.74 13.47 47.63
C SER A 440 0.38 13.55 46.94
N THR A 441 -0.42 14.57 47.28
CA THR A 441 -1.78 14.75 46.77
C THR A 441 -1.86 14.94 45.24
N SER A 442 -0.72 15.18 44.57
CA SER A 442 -0.66 15.38 43.12
C SER A 442 0.67 14.90 42.54
N VAL A 443 0.62 14.09 41.49
CA VAL A 443 1.77 13.65 40.70
C VAL A 443 2.05 14.68 39.59
N ASP A 444 3.31 15.09 39.43
CA ASP A 444 3.74 15.99 38.36
C ASP A 444 3.91 15.19 37.05
N LEU A 445 2.86 15.17 36.23
CA LEU A 445 2.83 14.38 34.99
C LEU A 445 3.91 14.80 33.99
N LYS A 446 4.34 16.07 33.98
CA LYS A 446 5.39 16.54 33.08
C LYS A 446 6.75 15.98 33.48
N LYS A 447 7.07 15.99 34.78
CA LYS A 447 8.29 15.34 35.27
C LYS A 447 8.26 13.82 35.08
N SER A 448 7.09 13.20 35.25
CA SER A 448 6.92 11.77 34.96
C SER A 448 7.18 11.47 33.48
N MET A 449 6.69 12.31 32.57
CA MET A 449 6.97 12.22 31.13
C MET A 449 8.47 12.29 30.86
N GLU A 450 9.14 13.32 31.36
CA GLU A 450 10.60 13.49 31.20
C GLU A 450 11.37 12.27 31.71
N GLY A 451 11.00 11.72 32.86
CA GLY A 451 11.62 10.51 33.41
C GLY A 451 11.42 9.27 32.53
N THR A 452 10.25 9.13 31.92
CA THR A 452 9.97 8.03 30.99
C THR A 452 10.74 8.18 29.68
N ILE A 453 10.86 9.41 29.15
CA ILE A 453 11.68 9.69 27.97
C ILE A 453 13.16 9.37 28.24
N GLN A 454 13.71 9.81 29.38
CA GLN A 454 15.08 9.47 29.78
C GLN A 454 15.30 7.95 29.91
N ALA A 455 14.28 7.21 30.38
CA ALA A 455 14.35 5.76 30.45
C ALA A 455 14.44 5.12 29.06
N LEU A 456 13.67 5.62 28.08
CA LEU A 456 13.76 5.17 26.68
C LEU A 456 15.12 5.49 26.06
N GLU A 457 15.66 6.68 26.30
CA GLU A 457 17.00 7.08 25.84
C GLU A 457 18.09 6.15 26.40
N SER A 458 17.99 5.81 27.69
CA SER A 458 18.91 4.86 28.33
C SER A 458 18.82 3.44 27.77
N GLN A 459 17.71 3.11 27.09
CA GLN A 459 17.46 1.82 26.43
C GLN A 459 17.75 1.86 24.93
N GLY A 460 18.37 2.95 24.43
CA GLY A 460 18.85 3.05 23.06
C GLY A 460 17.95 3.84 22.11
N ALA A 461 16.91 4.52 22.61
CA ALA A 461 16.17 5.49 21.80
C ALA A 461 17.04 6.73 21.52
N GLN A 462 17.13 7.12 20.25
CA GLN A 462 17.89 8.30 19.79
C GLN A 462 16.99 9.24 19.01
N ASN A 463 17.40 10.51 18.86
CA ASN A 463 16.68 11.52 18.06
C ASN A 463 15.19 11.63 18.42
N MET A 464 14.88 11.60 19.72
CA MET A 464 13.49 11.66 20.19
C MET A 464 12.87 13.03 19.88
N ILE A 465 11.75 13.01 19.18
CA ILE A 465 10.85 14.15 19.01
C ILE A 465 9.72 13.95 20.02
N VAL A 466 9.49 14.96 20.87
CA VAL A 466 8.46 14.90 21.91
C VAL A 466 7.48 16.04 21.70
N LYS A 467 6.21 15.70 21.51
CA LYS A 467 5.06 16.59 21.53
C LYS A 467 4.19 16.22 22.72
N GLN A 468 3.51 17.20 23.29
CA GLN A 468 2.68 17.02 24.47
C GLN A 468 1.32 17.67 24.24
N GLU A 469 0.27 17.02 24.70
CA GLU A 469 -1.10 17.55 24.72
C GLU A 469 -1.86 17.06 25.95
N ASP A 470 -2.83 17.85 26.39
CA ASP A 470 -3.75 17.43 27.45
C ASP A 470 -4.66 16.31 26.93
N PHE A 471 -4.86 15.28 27.74
CA PHE A 471 -5.72 14.14 27.42
C PHE A 471 -6.84 14.01 28.44
N GLN A 472 -8.01 13.56 27.98
CA GLN A 472 -9.13 13.29 28.86
C GLN A 472 -9.77 11.95 28.49
N THR A 473 -9.95 11.07 29.46
CA THR A 473 -10.67 9.81 29.25
C THR A 473 -12.16 10.08 28.99
N PRO A 474 -12.92 9.11 28.42
CA PRO A 474 -14.38 9.24 28.29
C PRO A 474 -15.11 9.52 29.61
N GLU A 475 -14.52 9.08 30.72
CA GLU A 475 -15.03 9.28 32.09
C GLU A 475 -14.66 10.66 32.67
N GLY A 476 -13.95 11.50 31.91
CA GLY A 476 -13.61 12.86 32.26
C GLY A 476 -12.31 13.02 33.06
N ILE A 477 -11.50 11.97 33.22
CA ILE A 477 -10.25 12.01 33.98
C ILE A 477 -9.15 12.66 33.12
N SER A 478 -8.56 13.73 33.64
CA SER A 478 -7.47 14.44 32.96
C SER A 478 -6.13 13.70 33.12
N GLY A 479 -5.39 13.63 32.02
CA GLY A 479 -4.04 13.09 31.94
C GLY A 479 -3.18 13.88 30.96
N LEU A 480 -1.94 13.45 30.77
CA LEU A 480 -0.99 14.03 29.83
C LEU A 480 -0.68 13.00 28.74
N LYS A 481 -0.84 13.38 27.47
CA LYS A 481 -0.41 12.59 26.33
C LYS A 481 0.90 13.15 25.78
N GLY A 482 1.92 12.30 25.69
CA GLY A 482 3.15 12.54 24.97
C GLY A 482 3.18 11.70 23.71
N TYR A 483 3.63 12.26 22.59
CA TYR A 483 3.75 11.52 21.34
C TYR A 483 4.87 12.07 20.47
N GLY A 484 5.35 11.27 19.54
CA GLY A 484 6.32 11.69 18.56
C GLY A 484 7.09 10.53 17.99
N THR A 485 8.33 10.75 17.59
CA THR A 485 9.13 9.74 16.91
C THR A 485 10.50 9.60 17.55
N PHE A 486 11.08 8.41 17.47
CA PHE A 486 12.48 8.20 17.82
C PHE A 486 13.12 7.21 16.85
N THR A 487 14.45 7.18 16.84
CA THR A 487 15.24 6.20 16.09
C THR A 487 15.77 5.15 17.04
N ARG A 488 15.57 3.89 16.70
CA ARG A 488 16.18 2.73 17.37
C ARG A 488 17.24 2.14 16.44
N ILE A 489 18.43 1.87 16.97
CA ILE A 489 19.46 1.15 16.23
C ILE A 489 19.42 -0.30 16.67
N ASN A 490 19.16 -1.20 15.74
CA ASN A 490 19.24 -2.63 15.99
C ASN A 490 20.72 -3.05 16.00
N GLU A 491 21.25 -3.40 17.17
CA GLU A 491 22.68 -3.70 17.32
C GLU A 491 23.13 -4.93 16.54
N ALA A 492 22.23 -5.87 16.24
CA ALA A 492 22.50 -7.11 15.52
C ALA A 492 22.59 -6.90 14.01
N THR A 493 21.67 -6.12 13.44
CA THR A 493 21.61 -5.85 11.99
C THR A 493 22.32 -4.56 11.58
N LYS A 494 22.68 -3.71 12.55
CA LYS A 494 23.16 -2.33 12.35
C LYS A 494 22.20 -1.44 11.56
N SER A 495 20.93 -1.83 11.42
CA SER A 495 19.89 -1.00 10.81
C SER A 495 19.33 0.00 11.81
N SER A 496 18.99 1.20 11.33
CA SER A 496 18.22 2.18 12.09
C SER A 496 16.76 2.15 11.66
N GLU A 497 15.86 2.07 12.62
CA GLU A 497 14.41 2.07 12.43
C GLU A 497 13.82 3.30 13.09
N LYS A 498 12.90 3.97 12.39
CA LYS A 498 12.17 5.11 12.93
C LYS A 498 10.83 4.63 13.45
N LEU A 499 10.60 4.88 14.73
CA LEU A 499 9.42 4.43 15.46
C LEU A 499 8.58 5.64 15.86
N TYR A 500 7.26 5.50 15.77
CA TYR A 500 6.30 6.40 16.37
C TYR A 500 5.90 5.88 17.75
N TYR A 501 5.75 6.77 18.72
CA TYR A 501 5.32 6.41 20.07
C TYR A 501 4.22 7.33 20.59
N GLU A 502 3.40 6.77 21.46
CA GLU A 502 2.38 7.46 22.24
C GLU A 502 2.48 7.01 23.70
N LEU A 503 2.35 7.97 24.60
CA LEU A 503 2.52 7.81 26.03
C LEU A 503 1.40 8.55 26.75
N LEU A 504 0.50 7.82 27.41
CA LEU A 504 -0.50 8.40 28.29
C LEU A 504 -0.06 8.27 29.75
N LEU A 505 -0.18 9.37 30.48
CA LEU A 505 0.10 9.45 31.91
C LEU A 505 -1.11 9.98 32.65
N PHE A 506 -1.50 9.30 33.72
CA PHE A 506 -2.56 9.71 34.63
C PHE A 506 -2.05 9.69 36.07
N GLY A 507 -2.44 10.71 36.83
CA GLY A 507 -2.11 10.82 38.25
C GLY A 507 -3.37 10.62 39.08
N GLN A 508 -3.40 9.56 39.89
CA GLN A 508 -4.54 9.24 40.75
C GLN A 508 -4.05 8.67 42.10
N ASP A 509 -4.61 9.16 43.21
CA ASP A 509 -4.33 8.70 44.59
C ASP A 509 -2.83 8.62 44.95
N GLY A 510 -2.06 9.63 44.55
CA GLY A 510 -0.62 9.66 44.80
C GLY A 510 0.17 8.59 44.02
N GLY A 511 -0.45 7.98 43.01
CA GLY A 511 0.16 7.03 42.07
C GLY A 511 0.15 7.53 40.63
N LEU A 512 0.95 6.87 39.79
CA LEU A 512 1.08 7.13 38.35
C LEU A 512 0.61 5.91 37.56
N GLN A 513 -0.30 6.12 36.62
CA GLN A 513 -0.70 5.14 35.61
C GLN A 513 -0.11 5.56 34.27
N GLN A 514 0.58 4.64 33.61
CA GLN A 514 1.30 4.88 32.38
C GLN A 514 0.92 3.84 31.33
N ILE A 515 0.57 4.31 30.13
CA ILE A 515 0.34 3.48 28.94
C ILE A 515 1.31 3.96 27.87
N MET A 516 2.15 3.06 27.36
CA MET A 516 3.11 3.35 26.32
C MET A 516 2.88 2.43 25.14
N ILE A 517 2.77 3.02 23.96
CA ILE A 517 2.66 2.30 22.69
C ILE A 517 3.78 2.82 21.80
N PHE A 518 4.47 1.94 21.10
CA PHE A 518 5.26 2.35 19.95
C PHE A 518 5.28 1.30 18.86
N HIS A 519 5.45 1.77 17.63
CA HIS A 519 5.46 0.95 16.44
C HIS A 519 6.24 1.63 15.31
N GLU A 520 6.44 0.93 14.19
CA GLU A 520 7.09 1.49 12.99
C GLU A 520 6.36 2.76 12.50
N GLU A 521 7.12 3.82 12.22
CA GLU A 521 6.56 5.05 11.67
C GLU A 521 5.97 4.78 10.27
N GLY A 522 4.71 5.15 10.07
CA GLY A 522 4.00 4.93 8.80
C GLY A 522 3.16 3.65 8.77
N ASP A 523 3.21 2.80 9.80
CA ASP A 523 2.32 1.64 9.91
C ASP A 523 0.87 2.08 10.23
N SER A 524 0.04 2.09 9.18
CA SER A 524 -1.37 2.48 9.28
C SER A 524 -2.23 1.55 10.13
N TYR A 525 -1.89 0.25 10.21
CA TYR A 525 -2.62 -0.71 11.04
C TYR A 525 -2.26 -0.52 12.50
N ALA A 526 -0.99 -0.29 12.81
CA ALA A 526 -0.54 0.00 14.17
C ALA A 526 -1.14 1.30 14.73
N ASN A 527 -1.27 2.34 13.91
CA ASN A 527 -1.98 3.57 14.27
C ASN A 527 -3.43 3.27 14.70
N GLN A 528 -4.15 2.45 13.92
CA GLN A 528 -5.52 2.04 14.24
C GLN A 528 -5.61 1.21 15.53
N ILE A 529 -4.64 0.31 15.76
CA ILE A 529 -4.55 -0.41 17.04
C ILE A 529 -4.35 0.58 18.18
N SER A 530 -3.42 1.53 18.03
CA SER A 530 -3.14 2.54 19.06
C SER A 530 -4.39 3.35 19.37
N ASP A 531 -5.06 3.90 18.36
CA ASP A 531 -6.30 4.68 18.52
C ASP A 531 -7.40 3.89 19.26
N ARG A 532 -7.59 2.61 18.90
CA ARG A 532 -8.56 1.75 19.57
C ARG A 532 -8.18 1.46 21.02
N VAL A 533 -6.89 1.17 21.27
CA VAL A 533 -6.39 0.94 22.63
C VAL A 533 -6.61 2.21 23.48
N LEU A 534 -6.15 3.37 23.01
CA LEU A 534 -6.20 4.64 23.74
C LEU A 534 -7.64 5.13 23.97
N SER A 535 -8.56 4.90 23.02
CA SER A 535 -9.98 5.25 23.17
C SER A 535 -10.75 4.33 24.12
N SER A 536 -10.25 3.12 24.35
CA SER A 536 -10.86 2.14 25.27
C SER A 536 -10.39 2.27 26.73
N VAL A 537 -9.49 3.22 27.03
CA VAL A 537 -8.91 3.38 28.36
C VAL A 537 -9.94 3.93 29.34
N GLU A 538 -10.22 3.12 30.35
CA GLU A 538 -11.08 3.41 31.51
C GLU A 538 -10.23 3.29 32.78
N LEU A 539 -10.32 4.25 33.70
CA LEU A 539 -9.54 4.23 34.94
C LEU A 539 -10.47 3.99 36.12
N LYS A 540 -10.14 2.98 36.92
CA LYS A 540 -10.96 2.65 38.08
C LYS A 540 -10.88 3.77 39.12
N GLN A 541 -12.01 4.45 39.30
CA GLN A 541 -12.20 5.40 40.40
C GLN A 541 -11.99 4.65 41.72
N VAL A 542 -10.99 5.07 42.50
CA VAL A 542 -10.80 4.53 43.84
C VAL A 542 -11.92 5.11 44.70
N SER A 543 -12.77 4.25 45.25
CA SER A 543 -13.80 4.72 46.19
C SER A 543 -13.10 5.39 47.37
N LYS A 544 -13.42 6.66 47.62
CA LYS A 544 -12.96 7.39 48.80
C LYS A 544 -13.31 6.70 50.11
#